data_AF-A0A922XLI0-F1
#
_entry.id   AF-A0A922XLI0-F1
#
_cell.length_a   1.000
_cell.length_b   1.000
_cell.length_c   1.000
_cell.angle_alpha   90.00
_cell.angle_beta   90.00
_cell.angle_gamma   90.00
#
_symmetry.space_group_name_H-M   'P 1'
#
loop_
_entity.id
_entity.type
_entity.pdbx_description
1 polymer ?
#
loop_
_entity_poly.entity_id
_entity_poly.type
_entity_poly.pdbx_seq_one_letter_code
_entity_poly.pdbx_strand_id
1 'polypeptide(L)'
;MTPTPPDDDDPARGHRPGRSGALRRAAPAGEIVPTRPRPEPDDELDEGPSQADLERFSGVTRACPSCRREVYDDADVCYHCGEAMNAPRQRRVPVWAIIAAAMALIGLLLLTLRP
;
A
#
# COMPACT_ATOMS: atom_id res chain seq x y z
N MET A 1 -37.37 17.52 14.68
CA MET A 1 -37.01 18.89 14.27
C MET A 1 -35.56 19.10 14.65
N THR A 2 -34.67 18.80 13.71
CA THR A 2 -33.21 18.93 13.86
C THR A 2 -32.79 20.20 13.12
N PRO A 3 -31.99 21.08 13.73
CA PRO A 3 -31.52 22.30 13.07
C PRO A 3 -30.51 21.95 11.96
N THR A 4 -30.74 22.50 10.77
CA THR A 4 -29.83 22.43 9.63
C THR A 4 -28.56 23.25 9.93
N PRO A 5 -27.36 22.77 9.61
CA PRO A 5 -26.13 23.58 9.69
C PRO A 5 -26.17 24.72 8.64
N PRO A 6 -25.49 25.85 8.90
CA PRO A 6 -25.43 26.97 7.97
C PRO A 6 -24.61 26.61 6.72
N ASP A 7 -25.17 26.97 5.56
CA ASP A 7 -24.52 26.94 4.25
C ASP A 7 -23.43 28.02 4.18
N ASP A 8 -22.17 27.65 4.38
CA ASP A 8 -21.00 28.49 4.10
C ASP A 8 -20.66 28.48 2.60
N ASP A 9 -21.59 28.97 1.78
CA ASP A 9 -21.36 29.34 0.38
C ASP A 9 -20.80 30.77 0.32
N ASP A 10 -19.48 30.93 0.34
CA ASP A 10 -18.83 32.16 -0.16
C ASP A 10 -17.59 31.85 -1.02
N PRO A 11 -17.78 31.44 -2.28
CA PRO A 11 -16.68 31.32 -3.25
C PRO A 11 -16.17 32.69 -3.74
N ALA A 12 -16.63 33.83 -3.21
CA ALA A 12 -16.35 35.16 -3.76
C ALA A 12 -15.08 35.84 -3.20
N ARG A 13 -14.17 35.12 -2.52
CA ARG A 13 -12.86 35.68 -2.12
C ARG A 13 -11.71 35.14 -2.96
N GLY A 14 -11.43 35.84 -4.06
CA GLY A 14 -10.10 35.80 -4.67
C GLY A 14 -10.04 35.98 -6.18
N HIS A 15 -10.73 36.98 -6.75
CA HIS A 15 -10.41 37.42 -8.11
C HIS A 15 -9.02 38.08 -8.12
N ARG A 16 -7.96 37.26 -8.30
CA ARG A 16 -6.62 37.77 -8.62
C ARG A 16 -6.66 38.24 -10.08
N PRO A 17 -6.47 39.54 -10.37
CA PRO A 17 -6.39 39.99 -11.75
C PRO A 17 -5.23 39.24 -12.43
N GLY A 18 -5.55 38.60 -13.55
CA GLY A 18 -4.63 37.84 -14.37
C GLY A 18 -3.43 38.71 -14.71
N ARG A 19 -2.30 38.43 -14.06
CA ARG A 19 -1.01 38.99 -14.42
C ARG A 19 -0.64 38.32 -15.74
N SER A 20 -0.99 38.97 -16.85
CA SER A 20 -0.65 38.61 -18.22
C SER A 20 0.80 38.17 -18.26
N GLY A 21 1.01 36.87 -18.25
CA GLY A 21 2.30 36.24 -18.12
C GLY A 21 3.09 36.45 -19.39
N ALA A 22 3.89 37.52 -19.45
CA ALA A 22 5.09 37.46 -20.24
C ALA A 22 5.88 36.26 -19.71
N LEU A 23 5.93 35.18 -20.50
CA LEU A 23 6.76 34.01 -20.22
C LEU A 23 8.16 34.54 -19.90
N ARG A 24 8.65 34.26 -18.69
CA ARG A 24 9.99 34.69 -18.28
C ARG A 24 10.97 34.13 -19.31
N ARG A 25 11.76 34.99 -19.95
CA ARG A 25 12.84 34.54 -20.84
C ARG A 25 13.80 33.70 -20.01
N ALA A 26 14.11 32.50 -20.49
CA ALA A 26 15.21 31.71 -19.95
C ALA A 26 16.52 32.50 -20.09
N ALA A 27 17.40 32.39 -19.10
CA ALA A 27 18.71 33.01 -19.16
C ALA A 27 19.49 32.41 -20.36
N PRO A 28 20.02 33.23 -21.28
CA PRO A 28 20.56 32.75 -22.55
C PRO A 28 21.89 31.98 -22.40
N ALA A 29 22.51 31.98 -21.23
CA ALA A 29 23.89 31.51 -21.03
C ALA A 29 24.04 30.38 -20.00
N GLY A 30 22.97 29.69 -19.61
CA GLY A 30 23.05 28.63 -18.59
C GLY A 30 23.46 29.16 -17.21
N GLU A 31 23.27 30.45 -16.97
CA GLU A 31 23.59 31.10 -15.71
C GLU A 31 22.67 30.53 -14.61
N ILE A 32 23.28 29.89 -13.62
CA ILE A 32 22.58 29.41 -12.43
C ILE A 32 22.18 30.65 -11.64
N VAL A 33 20.87 30.94 -11.59
CA VAL A 33 20.35 32.01 -10.75
C VAL A 33 20.71 31.68 -9.30
N PRO A 34 21.52 32.50 -8.60
CA PRO A 34 21.83 32.25 -7.20
C PRO A 34 20.52 32.24 -6.44
N THR A 35 20.19 31.09 -5.85
CA THR A 35 19.01 30.95 -5.02
C THR A 35 19.25 31.86 -3.82
N ARG A 36 18.32 32.79 -3.53
CA ARG A 36 18.39 33.54 -2.28
C ARG A 36 18.52 32.53 -1.13
N PRO A 37 19.41 32.75 -0.15
CA PRO A 37 19.46 31.90 1.03
C PRO A 37 18.04 31.77 1.58
N ARG A 38 17.49 30.55 1.51
CA ARG A 38 16.26 30.24 2.22
C ARG A 38 16.58 30.51 3.68
N PRO A 39 15.78 31.30 4.42
CA PRO A 39 15.94 31.39 5.86
C PRO A 39 16.05 29.96 6.37
N GLU A 40 17.15 29.64 7.05
CA GLU A 40 17.28 28.32 7.67
C GLU A 40 16.09 28.23 8.63
N PRO A 41 15.20 27.24 8.44
CA PRO A 41 14.12 27.06 9.39
C PRO A 41 14.80 26.88 10.75
N ASP A 42 14.41 27.70 11.72
CA ASP A 42 14.80 27.48 13.12
C ASP A 42 14.56 25.99 13.41
N ASP A 43 15.53 25.33 14.05
CA ASP A 43 15.50 23.91 14.42
C ASP A 43 14.37 23.62 15.43
N GLU A 44 13.12 23.90 15.05
CA GLU A 44 11.93 23.34 15.67
C GLU A 44 12.06 21.83 15.46
N LEU A 45 12.40 21.16 16.57
CA LEU A 45 12.51 19.72 16.69
C LEU A 45 11.43 19.07 15.82
N ASP A 46 11.84 18.39 14.76
CA ASP A 46 10.97 17.61 13.88
C ASP A 46 10.42 16.44 14.71
N GLU A 47 9.42 16.75 15.54
CA GLU A 47 8.63 15.81 16.30
C GLU A 47 7.78 15.06 15.29
N GLY A 48 8.40 14.02 14.72
CA GLY A 48 7.73 13.07 13.85
C GLY A 48 6.48 12.47 14.51
N PRO A 49 5.69 11.71 13.73
CA PRO A 49 4.43 11.15 14.21
C PRO A 49 4.62 10.37 15.52
N SER A 50 3.67 10.52 16.44
CA SER A 50 3.71 9.77 17.70
C SER A 50 3.61 8.25 17.43
N GLN A 51 4.06 7.43 18.38
CA GLN A 51 3.91 5.96 18.24
C GLN A 51 2.43 5.55 18.07
N ALA A 52 1.51 6.26 18.72
CA ALA A 52 0.08 6.03 18.58
C ALA A 52 -0.43 6.35 17.16
N ASP A 53 0.13 7.38 16.51
CA ASP A 53 -0.18 7.69 15.12
C ASP A 53 0.35 6.59 14.19
N LEU A 54 1.59 6.13 14.39
CA LEU A 54 2.17 5.05 13.60
C LEU A 54 1.32 3.77 13.65
N GLU A 55 0.87 3.35 14.83
CA GLU A 55 0.03 2.15 14.98
C GLU A 55 -1.34 2.29 14.30
N ARG A 56 -1.92 3.50 14.34
CA ARG A 56 -3.19 3.80 13.68
C ARG A 56 -3.06 3.76 12.15
N PHE A 57 -1.93 4.21 11.61
CA PHE A 57 -1.70 4.30 10.17
C PHE A 57 -0.94 3.11 9.57
N SER A 58 -0.36 2.22 10.37
CA SER A 58 0.36 1.02 9.90
C SER A 58 -0.57 -0.10 9.38
N GLY A 59 -1.90 0.06 9.51
CA GLY A 59 -2.91 -0.94 9.12
C GLY A 59 -3.15 -1.13 7.62
N VAL A 60 -2.33 -0.52 6.75
CA VAL A 60 -2.45 -0.58 5.27
C VAL A 60 -1.86 -1.85 4.64
N THR A 61 -1.38 -2.79 5.45
CA THR A 61 -0.83 -4.05 4.94
C THR A 61 -1.52 -5.26 5.58
N ARG A 62 -1.62 -6.34 4.80
CA ARG A 62 -2.15 -7.65 5.20
C ARG A 62 -1.15 -8.75 4.87
N ALA A 63 -1.20 -9.86 5.61
CA ALA A 63 -0.34 -11.01 5.34
C ALA A 63 -0.86 -11.83 4.14
N CYS A 64 0.02 -12.11 3.18
CA CYS A 64 -0.30 -12.97 2.03
C CYS A 64 -0.70 -14.39 2.49
N PRO A 65 -1.83 -14.96 2.02
CA PRO A 65 -2.27 -16.30 2.43
C PRO A 65 -1.32 -17.43 2.00
N SER A 66 -0.50 -17.19 0.97
CA SER A 66 0.38 -18.20 0.36
C SER A 66 1.81 -18.17 0.91
N CYS A 67 2.40 -16.98 1.07
CA CYS A 67 3.79 -16.82 1.51
C CYS A 67 3.96 -16.14 2.88
N ARG A 68 2.88 -15.63 3.47
CA ARG A 68 2.82 -14.93 4.78
C ARG A 68 3.68 -13.66 4.91
N ARG A 69 4.13 -13.08 3.79
CA ARG A 69 4.77 -11.75 3.81
C ARG A 69 3.72 -10.65 3.85
N GLU A 70 4.13 -9.48 4.35
CA GLU A 70 3.30 -8.27 4.35
C GLU A 70 3.16 -7.73 2.92
N VAL A 71 1.93 -7.42 2.55
CA VAL A 71 1.52 -6.92 1.24
C VAL A 71 0.47 -5.86 1.47
N TYR A 72 0.45 -4.79 0.67
CA TYR A 72 -0.63 -3.81 0.73
C TYR A 72 -2.01 -4.46 0.58
N ASP A 73 -2.99 -3.95 1.34
CA ASP A 73 -4.33 -4.53 1.39
C ASP A 73 -5.12 -4.32 0.09
N ASP A 74 -4.82 -3.23 -0.64
CA ASP A 74 -5.34 -2.90 -1.96
C ASP A 74 -4.73 -3.73 -3.11
N ALA A 75 -3.65 -4.48 -2.86
CA ALA A 75 -3.01 -5.29 -3.88
C ALA A 75 -3.86 -6.52 -4.25
N ASP A 76 -4.18 -6.65 -5.54
CA ASP A 76 -4.86 -7.83 -6.09
C ASP A 76 -3.94 -9.06 -6.17
N VAL A 77 -2.64 -8.84 -6.38
CA VAL A 77 -1.62 -9.88 -6.57
C VAL A 77 -0.43 -9.62 -5.66
N CYS A 78 0.07 -10.66 -5.00
CA CYS A 78 1.24 -10.56 -4.13
C CYS A 78 2.53 -10.35 -4.95
N TYR A 79 3.24 -9.24 -4.74
CA TYR A 79 4.53 -8.95 -5.39
C TYR A 79 5.70 -9.84 -4.92
N HIS A 80 5.50 -10.70 -3.93
CA HIS A 80 6.52 -11.65 -3.46
C HIS A 80 6.41 -13.04 -4.07
N CYS A 81 5.19 -13.55 -4.30
CA CYS A 81 4.98 -14.91 -4.79
C CYS A 81 4.12 -15.00 -6.06
N GLY A 82 3.50 -13.89 -6.49
CA GLY A 82 2.67 -13.84 -7.69
C GLY A 82 1.26 -14.43 -7.53
N GLU A 83 0.85 -14.82 -6.33
CA GLU A 83 -0.49 -15.38 -6.09
C GLU A 83 -1.52 -14.26 -5.91
N ALA A 84 -2.74 -14.47 -6.42
CA ALA A 84 -3.86 -13.56 -6.19
C ALA A 84 -4.27 -13.56 -4.71
N MET A 85 -4.45 -12.36 -4.15
CA MET A 85 -4.79 -12.19 -2.73
C MET A 85 -6.25 -12.58 -2.43
N ASN A 86 -7.11 -12.54 -3.45
CA ASN A 86 -8.52 -12.95 -3.38
C ASN A 86 -8.74 -14.44 -3.71
N ALA A 87 -7.67 -15.20 -3.96
CA ALA A 87 -7.80 -16.62 -4.27
C ALA A 87 -8.33 -17.38 -3.04
N PRO A 88 -9.32 -18.29 -3.20
CA PRO A 88 -9.73 -19.16 -2.12
C PRO A 88 -8.51 -19.91 -1.63
N ARG A 89 -8.23 -19.87 -0.32
CA ARG A 89 -7.09 -20.55 0.32
C ARG A 89 -6.96 -21.95 -0.28
N GLN A 90 -5.98 -22.14 -1.16
CA GLN A 90 -5.68 -23.44 -1.72
C GLN A 90 -5.26 -24.28 -0.51
N ARG A 91 -6.17 -25.15 -0.03
CA ARG A 91 -5.92 -26.00 1.13
C ARG A 91 -4.72 -26.85 0.77
N ARG A 92 -3.53 -26.46 1.24
CA ARG A 92 -2.33 -27.30 1.13
C ARG A 92 -2.65 -28.56 1.92
N VAL A 93 -2.93 -29.64 1.20
CA VAL A 93 -3.10 -30.94 1.82
C VAL A 93 -1.82 -31.22 2.61
N PRO A 94 -1.93 -31.53 3.92
CA PRO A 94 -0.73 -31.70 4.72
C PRO A 94 0.03 -32.93 4.23
N VAL A 95 1.36 -32.85 4.21
CA VAL A 95 2.23 -33.89 3.62
C VAL A 95 1.95 -35.28 4.20
N TRP A 96 1.59 -35.37 5.49
CA TRP A 96 1.21 -36.63 6.13
C TRP A 96 -0.04 -37.27 5.49
N ALA A 97 -1.00 -36.48 5.01
CA ALA A 97 -2.20 -37.01 4.36
C ALA A 97 -1.86 -37.61 2.98
N ILE A 98 -0.90 -37.02 2.26
CA ILE A 98 -0.38 -37.56 1.01
C ILE A 98 0.33 -38.90 1.29
N ILE A 99 1.18 -38.96 2.31
CA ILE A 99 1.89 -40.19 2.70
C ILE A 99 0.90 -41.29 3.13
N ALA A 100 -0.10 -40.94 3.94
CA ALA A 100 -1.13 -41.87 4.39
C ALA A 100 -1.96 -42.43 3.21
N ALA A 101 -2.35 -41.57 2.26
CA ALA A 101 -3.06 -42.00 1.07
C ALA A 101 -2.20 -42.93 0.19
N ALA A 102 -0.90 -42.62 0.03
CA ALA A 102 0.02 -43.47 -0.72
C ALA A 102 0.21 -44.84 -0.05
N MET A 103 0.41 -44.87 1.28
CA MET A 103 0.52 -46.10 2.07
C MET A 103 -0.74 -46.98 1.95
N ALA A 104 -1.92 -46.36 2.03
CA ALA A 104 -3.19 -47.06 1.87
C ALA A 104 -3.34 -47.68 0.46
N LEU A 105 -2.99 -46.92 -0.59
CA LEU A 105 -2.99 -47.41 -1.97
C LEU A 105 -2.02 -48.58 -2.18
N ILE A 106 -0.79 -48.48 -1.67
CA ILE A 106 0.21 -49.55 -1.76
C ILE A 106 -0.27 -50.79 -1.00
N GLY A 107 -0.81 -50.62 0.21
CA GLY A 107 -1.34 -51.71 1.01
C GLY A 107 -2.49 -52.45 0.30
N LEU A 108 -3.43 -51.70 -0.29
CA LEU A 108 -4.51 -52.27 -1.10
C LEU A 108 -3.96 -53.03 -2.31
N LEU A 109 -3.00 -52.44 -3.03
CA LEU A 109 -2.41 -53.05 -4.22
C LEU A 109 -1.71 -54.37 -3.87
N LEU A 110 -0.90 -54.38 -2.80
CA LEU A 110 -0.20 -55.58 -2.31
C LEU A 110 -1.18 -56.65 -1.82
N LEU A 111 -2.32 -56.26 -1.24
CA LEU A 111 -3.37 -57.18 -0.82
C LEU A 111 -4.05 -57.84 -2.03
N THR A 112 -4.33 -57.09 -3.10
CA THR A 112 -4.95 -57.63 -4.32
C THR A 112 -3.98 -58.39 -5.21
N LEU A 113 -2.67 -58.09 -5.13
CA LEU A 113 -1.59 -58.77 -5.84
C LEU A 113 -1.01 -59.97 -5.08
N ARG A 114 -1.54 -60.28 -3.89
CA ARG A 114 -1.31 -61.53 -3.18
C ARG A 114 -2.47 -62.49 -3.49
N PRO A 115 -2.43 -63.22 -4.63
CA PRO A 115 -3.29 -64.37 -4.84
C PRO A 115 -2.92 -65.53 -3.92
#